data_AF-A0A0P8X3Z5-F1
#
_entry.id   AF-A0A0P8X3Z5-F1
#
_cell.length_a   1.000
_cell.length_b   1.000
_cell.length_c   1.000
_cell.angle_alpha   90.00
_cell.angle_beta   90.00
_cell.angle_gamma   90.00
#
_symmetry.space_group_name_H-M   'P 1'
#
loop_
_entity.id
_entity.type
_entity.pdbx_description
1 polymer ?
#
loop_
_entity_poly.entity_id
_entity_poly.type
_entity_poly.pdbx_seq_one_letter_code
_entity_poly.pdbx_strand_id
1 'polypeptide(L)'
;MIVNHINYPDENLKIYCRLINKVLTFNQTYADEKCSSCPFFYGTSQGRGVECFWEEKDELMEKEMIVKDPYEEYIRVYKAIDEKNKTYNKDRKKFIRKNKIPKEIMALREQIKGCRMCTESKDNRKEGLVNPFDIFAEEEYLQPYTTNYWTDWCFNSPADIAVIGQDLGTISIIRDYEKRGRCPQENEMRCNLEEGIKHINCTDKTILLNSVMCIKEGSACKIDNHDNNYISKCKNIVMRHLELVKPKIVITLGKGVTQKYLNNIKRSDTFYNLVSQPYWIAEKQWFIFPMYILGVKGKLGRQHIRSINKEISEDFLTDFNLVKRLLISYYAGMFIHNIKYDVLMPDSLEEYLLNPFPEHSNEVKTICNLITNGTFGQSLNELKSFEKTVIYIYNHLIQSFESIKEGSNALTL
;
A
#
# COMPACT_ATOMS: atom_id res chain seq x y z
N MET A 1 0.26 -4.87 -26.47
CA MET A 1 -0.03 -3.85 -27.50
C MET A 1 -1.19 -2.98 -27.01
N ILE A 2 -1.23 -1.68 -27.31
CA ILE A 2 -2.40 -0.84 -27.02
C ILE A 2 -3.49 -1.16 -28.07
N VAL A 3 -4.68 -1.54 -27.62
CA VAL A 3 -5.83 -1.92 -28.47
C VAL A 3 -6.98 -0.94 -28.22
N ASN A 4 -7.67 -0.53 -29.30
CA ASN A 4 -8.92 0.24 -29.22
C ASN A 4 -10.10 -0.71 -28.98
N HIS A 5 -10.74 -0.64 -27.82
CA HIS A 5 -11.96 -1.38 -27.53
C HIS A 5 -13.16 -0.48 -27.79
N ILE A 6 -13.91 -0.78 -28.86
CA ILE A 6 -15.17 -0.14 -29.18
C ILE A 6 -16.27 -0.90 -28.44
N ASN A 7 -16.68 -0.36 -27.30
CA ASN A 7 -17.66 -0.98 -26.43
C ASN A 7 -19.06 -0.49 -26.81
N TYR A 8 -19.87 -1.39 -27.37
CA TYR A 8 -21.28 -1.12 -27.63
C TYR A 8 -22.15 -1.58 -26.46
N PRO A 9 -23.19 -0.81 -26.11
CA PRO A 9 -24.18 -1.28 -25.17
C PRO A 9 -24.96 -2.47 -25.74
N ASP A 10 -25.28 -3.45 -24.89
CA ASP A 10 -26.19 -4.54 -25.25
C ASP A 10 -27.66 -4.05 -25.31
N GLU A 11 -28.59 -4.97 -25.55
CA GLU A 11 -30.04 -4.69 -25.58
C GLU A 11 -30.60 -4.11 -24.27
N ASN A 12 -29.92 -4.34 -23.14
CA ASN A 12 -30.27 -3.84 -21.82
C ASN A 12 -29.47 -2.56 -21.46
N LEU A 13 -28.89 -1.92 -22.46
CA LEU A 13 -28.01 -0.77 -22.33
C LEU A 13 -26.81 -1.06 -21.43
N LYS A 14 -26.29 -2.28 -21.38
CA LYS A 14 -25.12 -2.62 -20.58
C LYS A 14 -23.84 -2.50 -21.37
N ILE A 15 -22.77 -2.05 -20.73
CA ILE A 15 -21.44 -1.95 -21.32
C ILE A 15 -20.38 -2.47 -20.34
N TYR A 16 -19.27 -2.98 -20.87
CA TYR A 16 -18.11 -3.31 -20.06
C TYR A 16 -17.28 -2.06 -19.80
N CYS A 17 -16.94 -1.81 -18.53
CA CYS A 17 -16.04 -0.74 -18.14
C CYS A 17 -14.74 -1.33 -17.59
N ARG A 18 -13.65 -1.13 -18.32
CA ARG A 18 -12.31 -1.61 -17.95
C ARG A 18 -11.79 -1.02 -16.65
N LEU A 19 -12.06 0.27 -16.41
CA LEU A 19 -11.56 1.01 -15.25
C LEU A 19 -12.00 0.37 -13.95
N ILE A 20 -13.29 0.05 -13.83
CA ILE A 20 -13.85 -0.57 -12.62
C ILE A 20 -14.03 -2.08 -12.77
N ASN A 21 -13.65 -2.63 -13.92
CA ASN A 21 -13.78 -4.03 -14.31
C ASN A 21 -15.19 -4.60 -14.06
N LYS A 22 -16.24 -3.96 -14.60
CA LYS A 22 -17.63 -4.40 -14.42
C LYS A 22 -18.47 -4.13 -15.65
N VAL A 23 -19.53 -4.92 -15.80
CA VAL A 23 -20.66 -4.60 -16.67
C VAL A 23 -21.63 -3.67 -15.94
N LEU A 24 -21.99 -2.56 -16.56
CA LEU A 24 -22.83 -1.50 -15.97
C LEU A 24 -23.83 -0.95 -16.98
N THR A 25 -24.88 -0.27 -16.53
CA THR A 25 -25.81 0.42 -17.42
C THR A 25 -25.16 1.67 -18.00
N PHE A 26 -25.03 1.71 -19.31
CA PHE A 26 -24.55 2.84 -20.09
C PHE A 26 -25.71 3.80 -20.40
N ASN A 27 -25.48 5.07 -20.13
CA ASN A 27 -26.32 6.16 -20.57
C ASN A 27 -25.45 7.40 -20.83
N GLN A 28 -26.02 8.42 -21.46
CA GLN A 28 -25.27 9.63 -21.83
C GLN A 28 -24.68 10.33 -20.61
N THR A 29 -25.42 10.41 -19.50
CA THR A 29 -24.95 10.96 -18.23
C THR A 29 -23.69 10.25 -17.73
N TYR A 30 -23.65 8.91 -17.79
CA TYR A 30 -22.49 8.13 -17.40
C TYR A 30 -21.29 8.42 -18.31
N ALA A 31 -21.51 8.52 -19.63
CA ALA A 31 -20.45 8.88 -20.57
C ALA A 31 -19.86 10.27 -20.24
N ASP A 32 -20.72 11.26 -20.05
CA ASP A 32 -20.30 12.65 -19.83
C ASP A 32 -19.60 12.85 -18.47
N GLU A 33 -20.11 12.21 -17.41
CA GLU A 33 -19.59 12.39 -16.05
C GLU A 33 -18.44 11.45 -15.68
N LYS A 34 -18.44 10.21 -16.19
CA LYS A 34 -17.50 9.16 -15.75
C LYS A 34 -16.45 8.85 -16.80
N CYS A 35 -16.81 8.82 -18.08
CA CYS A 35 -15.83 8.50 -19.12
C CYS A 35 -14.90 9.68 -19.41
N SER A 36 -15.38 10.93 -19.32
CA SER A 36 -14.57 12.14 -19.57
C SER A 36 -13.31 12.27 -18.70
N SER A 37 -13.30 11.65 -17.51
CA SER A 37 -12.16 11.61 -16.58
C SER A 37 -11.43 10.26 -16.53
N CYS A 38 -11.85 9.29 -17.36
CA CYS A 38 -11.30 7.95 -17.37
C CYS A 38 -10.00 7.92 -18.20
N PRO A 39 -8.89 7.36 -17.66
CA PRO A 39 -7.61 7.29 -18.38
C PRO A 39 -7.64 6.37 -19.60
N PHE A 40 -8.65 5.50 -19.71
CA PHE A 40 -8.83 4.62 -20.86
C PHE A 40 -9.73 5.23 -21.93
N PHE A 41 -10.52 6.27 -21.62
CA PHE A 41 -11.50 6.82 -22.55
C PHE A 41 -10.83 7.63 -23.65
N TYR A 42 -11.23 7.38 -24.90
CA TYR A 42 -10.67 8.04 -26.07
C TYR A 42 -11.71 8.76 -26.92
N GLY A 43 -12.96 8.37 -26.80
CA GLY A 43 -14.04 8.99 -27.57
C GLY A 43 -15.32 8.19 -27.50
N THR A 44 -16.30 8.65 -28.25
CA THR A 44 -17.54 7.91 -28.45
C THR A 44 -17.56 7.37 -29.86
N SER A 45 -18.10 6.16 -30.03
CA SER A 45 -18.32 5.58 -31.34
C SER A 45 -19.57 6.19 -31.97
N GLN A 46 -19.45 7.46 -32.39
CA GLN A 46 -20.56 8.27 -32.92
C GLN A 46 -21.77 8.34 -31.96
N GLY A 47 -21.52 8.40 -30.65
CA GLY A 47 -22.55 8.40 -29.61
C GLY A 47 -23.26 7.05 -29.37
N ARG A 48 -22.89 5.98 -30.09
CA ARG A 48 -23.50 4.65 -29.94
C ARG A 48 -22.81 3.76 -28.92
N GLY A 49 -21.65 4.17 -28.42
CA GLY A 49 -20.81 3.40 -27.50
C GLY A 49 -19.60 4.22 -27.08
N VAL A 50 -18.68 3.60 -26.34
CA VAL A 50 -17.42 4.26 -25.93
C VAL A 50 -16.21 3.54 -26.51
N GLU A 51 -15.23 4.34 -26.91
CA GLU A 51 -13.94 3.89 -27.38
C GLU A 51 -12.94 4.00 -26.24
N CYS A 52 -12.30 2.88 -25.92
CA CYS A 52 -11.38 2.79 -24.81
C CYS A 52 -10.06 2.15 -25.21
N PHE A 53 -8.93 2.79 -24.90
CA PHE A 53 -7.60 2.21 -25.13
C PHE A 53 -7.02 1.58 -23.88
N TRP A 54 -6.54 0.34 -23.98
CA TRP A 54 -5.70 -0.25 -22.95
C TRP A 54 -4.72 -1.29 -23.52
N GLU A 55 -3.74 -1.66 -22.71
CA GLU A 55 -2.74 -2.67 -23.08
C GLU A 55 -3.34 -4.08 -22.99
N GLU A 56 -3.33 -4.78 -24.13
CA GLU A 56 -3.65 -6.19 -24.27
C GLU A 56 -2.37 -7.01 -24.41
N LYS A 57 -2.40 -8.24 -23.88
CA LYS A 57 -1.24 -9.16 -23.87
C LYS A 57 -1.13 -10.01 -25.13
N ASP A 58 -2.24 -10.28 -25.79
CA ASP A 58 -2.25 -11.14 -26.95
C ASP A 58 -1.76 -10.35 -28.16
N GLU A 59 -0.55 -10.67 -28.62
CA GLU A 59 0.09 -10.05 -29.78
C GLU A 59 -0.65 -10.36 -31.10
N LEU A 60 -1.55 -11.34 -31.09
CA LEU A 60 -2.41 -11.70 -32.21
C LEU A 60 -3.72 -10.91 -32.24
N MET A 61 -4.00 -10.07 -31.23
CA MET A 61 -5.18 -9.21 -31.22
C MET A 61 -5.07 -8.15 -32.30
N GLU A 62 -6.20 -7.85 -32.93
CA GLU A 62 -6.31 -6.72 -33.83
C GLU A 62 -6.12 -5.40 -33.05
N LYS A 63 -5.66 -4.35 -33.73
CA LYS A 63 -5.49 -3.00 -33.12
C LYS A 63 -6.82 -2.39 -32.67
N GLU A 64 -7.92 -2.94 -33.16
CA GLU A 64 -9.29 -2.56 -32.83
C GLU A 64 -10.08 -3.81 -32.47
N MET A 65 -10.87 -3.74 -31.40
CA MET A 65 -11.73 -4.82 -30.93
C MET A 65 -13.14 -4.28 -30.71
N ILE A 66 -14.11 -4.90 -31.39
CA ILE A 66 -15.52 -4.55 -31.22
C ILE A 66 -16.13 -5.43 -30.13
N VAL A 67 -16.52 -4.81 -29.02
CA VAL A 67 -17.17 -5.48 -27.88
C VAL A 67 -18.69 -5.32 -28.04
N LYS A 68 -19.37 -6.42 -28.38
CA LYS A 68 -20.83 -6.49 -28.53
C LYS A 68 -21.54 -7.12 -27.33
N ASP A 69 -20.86 -8.06 -26.66
CA ASP A 69 -21.34 -8.65 -25.40
C ASP A 69 -20.44 -8.15 -24.24
N PRO A 70 -20.98 -7.27 -23.38
CA PRO A 70 -20.27 -6.76 -22.21
C PRO A 70 -19.81 -7.84 -21.24
N TYR A 71 -20.59 -8.92 -21.08
CA TYR A 71 -20.29 -9.98 -20.12
C TYR A 71 -19.22 -10.93 -20.65
N GLU A 72 -19.23 -11.25 -21.94
CA GLU A 72 -18.14 -12.01 -22.56
C GLU A 72 -16.82 -11.26 -22.43
N GLU A 73 -16.82 -9.96 -22.70
CA GLU A 73 -15.62 -9.13 -22.56
C GLU A 73 -15.17 -9.03 -21.10
N TYR A 74 -16.11 -8.84 -20.16
CA TYR A 74 -15.81 -8.91 -18.73
C TYR A 74 -15.13 -10.24 -18.36
N ILE A 75 -15.65 -11.38 -18.83
CA ILE A 75 -15.08 -12.70 -18.55
C ILE A 75 -13.68 -12.83 -19.18
N ARG A 76 -13.48 -12.39 -20.42
CA ARG A 76 -12.18 -12.43 -21.11
C ARG A 76 -11.13 -11.64 -20.35
N VAL A 77 -11.42 -10.37 -20.05
CA VAL A 77 -10.50 -9.49 -19.34
C VAL A 77 -10.28 -9.98 -17.91
N TYR A 78 -11.33 -10.45 -17.22
CA TYR A 78 -11.23 -11.04 -15.90
C TYR A 78 -10.30 -12.27 -15.90
N LYS A 79 -10.45 -13.20 -16.85
CA LYS A 79 -9.56 -14.37 -16.99
C LYS A 79 -8.11 -13.97 -17.21
N ALA A 80 -7.86 -12.97 -18.06
CA ALA A 80 -6.50 -12.46 -18.28
C ALA A 80 -5.89 -11.82 -17.01
N ILE A 81 -6.72 -11.14 -16.19
CA ILE A 81 -6.31 -10.59 -14.90
C ILE A 81 -6.05 -11.72 -13.88
N ASP A 82 -6.94 -12.70 -13.80
CA ASP A 82 -6.81 -13.86 -12.91
C ASP A 82 -5.58 -14.71 -13.27
N GLU A 83 -5.31 -14.93 -14.54
CA GLU A 83 -4.08 -15.57 -15.01
C GLU A 83 -2.83 -14.76 -14.68
N LYS A 84 -2.90 -13.42 -14.74
CA LYS A 84 -1.81 -12.55 -14.28
C LYS A 84 -1.58 -12.69 -12.78
N ASN A 85 -2.64 -12.75 -11.98
CA ASN A 85 -2.57 -12.96 -10.54
C ASN A 85 -2.05 -14.37 -10.20
N LYS A 86 -2.48 -15.39 -10.93
CA LYS A 86 -1.95 -16.77 -10.84
C LYS A 86 -0.47 -16.83 -11.20
N THR A 87 -0.03 -16.10 -12.23
CA THR A 87 1.37 -16.03 -12.65
C THR A 87 2.22 -15.28 -11.63
N TYR A 88 1.76 -14.13 -11.13
CA TYR A 88 2.40 -13.39 -10.03
C TYR A 88 2.54 -14.27 -8.77
N ASN A 89 1.48 -14.99 -8.39
CA ASN A 89 1.52 -15.95 -7.31
C ASN A 89 2.47 -17.13 -7.60
N LYS A 90 2.58 -17.59 -8.84
CA LYS A 90 3.48 -18.68 -9.25
C LYS A 90 4.94 -18.26 -9.22
N ASP A 91 5.27 -17.06 -9.70
CA ASP A 91 6.64 -16.52 -9.68
C ASP A 91 7.08 -16.20 -8.26
N ARG A 92 6.18 -15.64 -7.43
CA ARG A 92 6.42 -15.45 -6.00
C ARG A 92 6.55 -16.78 -5.25
N LYS A 93 5.72 -17.79 -5.54
CA LYS A 93 5.88 -19.16 -5.02
C LYS A 93 7.20 -19.79 -5.44
N LYS A 94 7.65 -19.59 -6.68
CA LYS A 94 8.94 -20.09 -7.20
C LYS A 94 10.11 -19.39 -6.52
N PHE A 95 10.03 -18.07 -6.32
CA PHE A 95 11.00 -17.27 -5.56
C PHE A 95 11.07 -17.72 -4.09
N ILE A 96 9.93 -17.90 -3.43
CA ILE A 96 9.87 -18.35 -2.03
C ILE A 96 10.40 -19.79 -1.88
N ARG A 97 10.04 -20.71 -2.78
CA ARG A 97 10.58 -22.08 -2.80
C ARG A 97 12.09 -22.10 -2.99
N LYS A 98 12.63 -21.21 -3.83
CA LYS A 98 14.07 -21.07 -4.05
C LYS A 98 14.80 -20.50 -2.83
N ASN A 99 14.17 -19.58 -2.10
CA ASN A 99 14.83 -18.82 -1.04
C ASN A 99 14.65 -19.36 0.39
N LYS A 100 13.88 -20.44 0.61
CA LYS A 100 13.54 -21.05 1.93
C LYS A 100 13.05 -20.03 2.96
N ILE A 101 11.80 -20.16 3.42
CA ILE A 101 11.28 -19.32 4.50
C ILE A 101 12.18 -19.47 5.75
N PRO A 102 12.66 -18.37 6.36
CA PRO A 102 13.42 -18.44 7.61
C PRO A 102 12.69 -19.25 8.67
N LYS A 103 13.42 -20.10 9.42
CA LYS A 103 12.82 -21.00 10.43
C LYS A 103 12.05 -20.22 11.50
N GLU A 104 12.53 -19.03 11.83
CA GLU A 104 11.96 -18.12 12.80
C GLU A 104 10.59 -17.58 12.35
N ILE A 105 10.43 -17.32 11.05
CA ILE A 105 9.15 -16.88 10.46
C ILE A 105 8.15 -18.04 10.48
N MET A 106 8.59 -19.25 10.15
CA MET A 106 7.75 -20.45 10.24
C MET A 106 7.33 -20.74 11.69
N ALA A 107 8.25 -20.63 12.64
CA ALA A 107 7.95 -20.79 14.07
C ALA A 107 6.94 -19.75 14.57
N LEU A 108 7.08 -18.49 14.13
CA LEU A 108 6.14 -17.43 14.46
C LEU A 108 4.76 -17.69 13.84
N ARG A 109 4.68 -18.22 12.61
CA ARG A 109 3.41 -18.62 12.00
C ARG A 109 2.72 -19.72 12.81
N GLU A 110 3.45 -20.76 13.24
CA GLU A 110 2.87 -21.82 14.08
C GLU A 110 2.41 -21.28 15.45
N GLN A 111 3.14 -20.31 16.02
CA GLN A 111 2.67 -19.61 17.22
C GLN A 111 1.36 -18.86 16.98
N ILE A 112 1.20 -18.18 15.83
CA ILE A 112 -0.06 -17.50 15.51
C ILE A 112 -1.20 -18.51 15.32
N LYS A 113 -0.94 -19.61 14.61
CA LYS A 113 -1.92 -20.68 14.38
C LYS A 113 -2.47 -21.23 15.71
N GLY A 114 -1.59 -21.43 16.71
CA GLY A 114 -1.98 -21.87 18.05
C GLY A 114 -2.53 -20.77 18.97
N CYS A 115 -2.51 -19.49 18.58
CA CYS A 115 -2.87 -18.39 19.47
C CYS A 115 -4.38 -18.32 19.73
N ARG A 116 -4.77 -18.10 21.00
CA ARG A 116 -6.16 -17.97 21.46
C ARG A 116 -6.40 -16.74 22.37
N MET A 117 -5.42 -15.85 22.50
CA MET A 117 -5.49 -14.69 23.42
C MET A 117 -6.70 -13.78 23.17
N CYS A 118 -7.12 -13.63 21.91
CA CYS A 118 -8.26 -12.81 21.51
C CYS A 118 -9.58 -13.58 21.47
N THR A 119 -9.53 -14.91 21.43
CA THR A 119 -10.71 -15.79 21.26
C THR A 119 -11.25 -16.28 22.60
N GLU A 120 -10.42 -16.35 23.64
CA GLU A 120 -10.81 -16.83 24.98
C GLU A 120 -11.40 -15.75 25.89
N SER A 121 -11.54 -14.50 25.44
CA SER A 121 -12.16 -13.49 26.29
C SER A 121 -13.65 -13.79 26.46
N LYS A 122 -14.03 -14.16 27.69
CA LYS A 122 -15.40 -14.32 28.20
C LYS A 122 -16.22 -13.01 28.19
N ASP A 123 -16.18 -12.26 27.10
CA ASP A 123 -17.19 -11.24 26.87
C ASP A 123 -18.46 -11.98 26.42
N ASN A 124 -19.56 -11.82 27.16
CA ASN A 124 -20.86 -12.48 26.96
C ASN A 124 -21.57 -12.08 25.63
N ARG A 125 -20.82 -11.80 24.57
CA ARG A 125 -21.34 -11.33 23.28
C ARG A 125 -21.42 -12.48 22.29
N LYS A 126 -22.52 -12.52 21.54
CA LYS A 126 -22.85 -13.53 20.54
C LYS A 126 -21.95 -13.53 19.29
N GLU A 127 -21.04 -12.55 19.15
CA GLU A 127 -20.15 -12.43 17.99
C GLU A 127 -18.70 -12.17 18.49
N GLY A 128 -17.82 -13.16 18.34
CA GLY A 128 -16.45 -13.15 18.85
C GLY A 128 -15.39 -12.86 17.78
N LEU A 129 -14.14 -12.68 18.25
CA LEU A 129 -12.96 -12.85 17.40
C LEU A 129 -12.57 -14.32 17.37
N VAL A 130 -12.13 -14.78 16.21
CA VAL A 130 -11.66 -16.14 15.98
C VAL A 130 -10.34 -16.14 15.25
N ASN A 131 -9.58 -17.21 15.45
CA ASN A 131 -8.34 -17.39 14.75
C ASN A 131 -8.66 -17.75 13.30
N PRO A 132 -8.16 -17.01 12.28
CA PRO A 132 -8.43 -17.34 10.88
C PRO A 132 -7.96 -18.76 10.53
N PHE A 133 -6.92 -19.28 11.20
CA PHE A 133 -6.45 -20.65 11.01
C PHE A 133 -7.46 -21.72 11.42
N ASP A 134 -8.45 -21.41 12.25
CA ASP A 134 -9.46 -22.40 12.64
C ASP A 134 -10.61 -22.48 11.63
N ILE A 135 -10.80 -21.43 10.83
CA ILE A 135 -11.90 -21.34 9.86
C ILE A 135 -11.43 -21.74 8.47
N PHE A 136 -10.20 -21.34 8.14
CA PHE A 136 -9.71 -21.36 6.78
C PHE A 136 -8.45 -22.24 6.61
N ALA A 137 -8.21 -23.18 7.53
CA ALA A 137 -7.00 -24.03 7.57
C ALA A 137 -6.67 -24.72 6.25
N GLU A 138 -7.70 -25.18 5.54
CA GLU A 138 -7.58 -25.94 4.30
C GLU A 138 -7.47 -25.05 3.07
N GLU A 139 -7.71 -23.75 3.24
CA GLU A 139 -7.81 -22.82 2.13
C GLU A 139 -6.44 -22.29 1.72
N GLU A 140 -6.30 -22.02 0.41
CA GLU A 140 -5.01 -21.70 -0.19
C GLU A 140 -4.38 -20.45 0.45
N TYR A 141 -5.16 -19.51 0.97
CA TYR A 141 -4.69 -18.21 1.47
C TYR A 141 -4.10 -18.19 2.89
N LEU A 142 -4.17 -19.28 3.65
CA LEU A 142 -3.40 -19.43 4.90
C LEU A 142 -2.12 -20.24 4.72
N GLN A 143 -1.81 -20.64 3.48
CA GLN A 143 -0.60 -21.38 3.19
C GLN A 143 0.63 -20.47 3.35
N PRO A 144 1.79 -21.03 3.74
CA PRO A 144 3.04 -20.27 3.91
C PRO A 144 3.53 -19.56 2.64
N TYR A 145 2.92 -19.86 1.48
CA TYR A 145 3.39 -19.46 0.17
C TYR A 145 2.40 -18.55 -0.56
N THR A 146 1.40 -18.05 0.17
CA THR A 146 0.29 -17.28 -0.39
C THR A 146 0.11 -16.00 0.39
N THR A 147 0.02 -14.90 -0.33
CA THR A 147 -0.38 -13.61 0.24
C THR A 147 -1.85 -13.69 0.60
N ASN A 148 -2.20 -13.51 1.87
CA ASN A 148 -3.60 -13.39 2.26
C ASN A 148 -4.08 -11.95 1.97
N TYR A 149 -5.39 -11.77 1.95
CA TYR A 149 -6.12 -10.55 1.62
C TYR A 149 -5.63 -9.30 2.37
N TRP A 150 -5.10 -9.46 3.60
CA TRP A 150 -4.71 -8.35 4.48
C TRP A 150 -3.43 -8.58 5.29
N THR A 151 -2.82 -9.76 5.23
CA THR A 151 -1.63 -10.10 6.05
C THR A 151 -0.75 -11.11 5.35
N ASP A 152 0.54 -10.80 5.27
CA ASP A 152 1.57 -11.70 4.79
C ASP A 152 2.02 -12.60 5.96
N TRP A 153 1.50 -13.82 5.98
CA TRP A 153 1.80 -14.82 7.02
C TRP A 153 3.24 -15.34 6.95
N CYS A 154 3.89 -15.17 5.81
CA CYS A 154 5.24 -15.62 5.53
C CYS A 154 5.89 -14.61 4.57
N PHE A 155 7.13 -14.25 4.87
CA PHE A 155 7.94 -13.36 4.05
C PHE A 155 9.38 -13.89 4.00
N ASN A 156 10.05 -13.68 2.87
CA ASN A 156 11.31 -14.37 2.56
C ASN A 156 12.52 -13.45 2.38
N SER A 157 12.33 -12.15 2.63
CA SER A 157 13.36 -11.13 2.43
C SER A 157 13.32 -10.15 3.60
N PRO A 158 14.34 -9.31 3.81
CA PRO A 158 14.12 -8.04 4.49
C PRO A 158 13.08 -7.23 3.70
N ALA A 159 12.14 -6.62 4.41
CA ALA A 159 11.22 -5.66 3.81
C ALA A 159 11.85 -4.26 3.87
N ASP A 160 11.52 -3.40 2.92
CA ASP A 160 11.79 -1.96 3.04
C ASP A 160 10.64 -1.29 3.79
N ILE A 161 9.42 -1.78 3.55
CA ILE A 161 8.19 -1.21 4.08
C ILE A 161 7.37 -2.30 4.77
N ALA A 162 6.88 -2.01 5.96
CA ALA A 162 5.79 -2.77 6.58
C ALA A 162 4.56 -1.88 6.66
N VAL A 163 3.40 -2.38 6.26
CA VAL A 163 2.12 -1.68 6.42
C VAL A 163 1.30 -2.40 7.46
N ILE A 164 0.84 -1.68 8.49
CA ILE A 164 0.05 -2.23 9.58
C ILE A 164 -1.36 -1.64 9.52
N GLY A 165 -2.30 -2.49 9.12
CA GLY A 165 -3.73 -2.25 9.24
C GLY A 165 -4.27 -2.50 10.65
N GLN A 166 -5.58 -2.33 10.81
CA GLN A 166 -6.26 -2.54 12.09
C GLN A 166 -6.58 -4.02 12.34
N ASP A 167 -7.39 -4.63 11.48
CA ASP A 167 -7.88 -6.01 11.59
C ASP A 167 -8.21 -6.61 10.21
N LEU A 168 -8.52 -7.91 10.19
CA LEU A 168 -8.81 -8.69 8.97
C LEU A 168 -10.23 -8.50 8.41
N GLY A 169 -11.09 -7.71 9.06
CA GLY A 169 -12.50 -7.59 8.71
C GLY A 169 -13.39 -8.69 9.31
N THR A 170 -14.49 -9.02 8.63
CA THR A 170 -15.46 -10.03 9.06
C THR A 170 -15.47 -11.23 8.13
N ILE A 171 -15.78 -12.42 8.66
CA ILE A 171 -15.94 -13.65 7.87
C ILE A 171 -17.03 -13.46 6.81
N SER A 172 -18.12 -12.77 7.15
CA SER A 172 -19.24 -12.53 6.23
C SER A 172 -18.80 -11.79 4.98
N ILE A 173 -17.91 -10.80 5.12
CA ILE A 173 -17.37 -10.04 4.00
C ILE A 173 -16.50 -10.94 3.13
N ILE A 174 -15.56 -11.69 3.71
CA ILE A 174 -14.69 -12.61 2.95
C ILE A 174 -15.52 -13.60 2.14
N ARG A 175 -16.50 -14.26 2.77
CA ARG A 175 -17.41 -15.22 2.10
C ARG A 175 -18.30 -14.59 1.03
N ASP A 176 -18.71 -13.33 1.20
CA ASP A 176 -19.50 -12.61 0.19
C ASP A 176 -18.67 -12.30 -1.07
N TYR A 177 -17.38 -11.97 -0.91
CA TYR A 177 -16.45 -11.83 -2.04
C TYR A 177 -16.29 -13.16 -2.79
N GLU A 178 -16.04 -14.25 -2.06
CA GLU A 178 -15.91 -15.60 -2.64
C GLU A 178 -17.15 -16.02 -3.44
N LYS A 179 -18.34 -15.83 -2.86
CA LYS A 179 -19.63 -16.14 -3.53
C LYS A 179 -19.82 -15.37 -4.83
N ARG A 180 -19.25 -14.16 -4.93
CA ARG A 180 -19.33 -13.31 -6.14
C ARG A 180 -18.21 -13.62 -7.14
N GLY A 181 -17.38 -14.63 -6.88
CA GLY A 181 -16.18 -14.90 -7.68
C GLY A 181 -15.20 -13.73 -7.65
N ARG A 182 -15.26 -12.88 -6.61
CA ARG A 182 -14.36 -11.74 -6.44
C ARG A 182 -13.31 -12.07 -5.42
N CYS A 183 -12.12 -11.52 -5.61
CA CYS A 183 -11.14 -11.57 -4.56
C CYS A 183 -11.51 -10.54 -3.46
N PRO A 184 -11.48 -10.89 -2.15
CA PRO A 184 -11.54 -9.90 -1.08
C PRO A 184 -10.50 -8.76 -1.19
N GLN A 185 -9.46 -8.95 -2.02
CA GLN A 185 -8.50 -7.91 -2.42
C GLN A 185 -9.11 -6.80 -3.32
N GLU A 186 -10.32 -6.99 -3.85
CA GLU A 186 -10.99 -6.00 -4.71
C GLU A 186 -11.75 -4.93 -3.91
N ASN A 187 -11.56 -4.88 -2.59
CA ASN A 187 -12.14 -3.80 -1.80
C ASN A 187 -11.35 -2.51 -1.99
N GLU A 188 -12.04 -1.37 -1.91
CA GLU A 188 -11.47 -0.03 -2.18
C GLU A 188 -10.21 0.25 -1.36
N MET A 189 -10.19 -0.16 -0.09
CA MET A 189 -9.03 0.05 0.79
C MET A 189 -7.79 -0.70 0.28
N ARG A 190 -7.98 -1.92 -0.23
CA ARG A 190 -6.89 -2.74 -0.75
C ARG A 190 -6.39 -2.19 -2.08
N CYS A 191 -7.30 -1.83 -2.99
CA CYS A 191 -6.94 -1.24 -4.27
C CYS A 191 -6.11 0.04 -4.07
N ASN A 192 -6.55 0.93 -3.17
CA ASN A 192 -5.82 2.14 -2.83
C ASN A 192 -4.44 1.83 -2.21
N LEU A 193 -4.35 0.79 -1.35
CA LEU A 193 -3.07 0.37 -0.78
C LEU A 193 -2.11 -0.15 -1.85
N GLU A 194 -2.59 -1.00 -2.76
CA GLU A 194 -1.78 -1.54 -3.85
C GLU A 194 -1.34 -0.45 -4.83
N GLU A 195 -2.23 0.48 -5.14
CA GLU A 195 -1.93 1.66 -5.95
C GLU A 195 -0.83 2.51 -5.30
N GLY A 196 -0.95 2.80 -4.00
CA GLY A 196 0.06 3.55 -3.25
C GLY A 196 1.40 2.83 -3.16
N ILE A 197 1.42 1.51 -2.92
CA ILE A 197 2.66 0.71 -2.88
C ILE A 197 3.32 0.68 -4.27
N LYS A 198 2.53 0.54 -5.34
CA LYS A 198 3.03 0.58 -6.72
C LYS A 198 3.59 1.96 -7.06
N HIS A 199 2.94 3.03 -6.61
CA HIS A 199 3.36 4.42 -6.80
C HIS A 199 4.74 4.72 -6.20
N ILE A 200 5.16 3.94 -5.19
CA ILE A 200 6.48 4.04 -4.58
C ILE A 200 7.44 2.90 -4.99
N ASN A 201 7.06 2.10 -5.98
CA ASN A 201 7.85 1.02 -6.55
C ASN A 201 8.41 0.01 -5.51
N CYS A 202 7.62 -0.27 -4.47
CA CYS A 202 8.04 -1.14 -3.37
C CYS A 202 7.23 -2.44 -3.25
N THR A 203 6.53 -2.87 -4.30
CA THR A 203 5.63 -4.05 -4.26
C THR A 203 6.29 -5.30 -3.68
N ASP A 204 7.49 -5.65 -4.16
CA ASP A 204 8.20 -6.87 -3.73
C ASP A 204 8.96 -6.71 -2.41
N LYS A 205 9.07 -5.47 -1.90
CA LYS A 205 9.75 -5.12 -0.65
C LYS A 205 8.78 -4.65 0.44
N THR A 206 7.48 -4.82 0.22
CA THR A 206 6.45 -4.47 1.18
C THR A 206 5.88 -5.72 1.85
N ILE A 207 5.75 -5.66 3.17
CA ILE A 207 5.00 -6.64 3.95
C ILE A 207 3.73 -6.02 4.52
N LEU A 208 2.65 -6.78 4.51
CA LEU A 208 1.34 -6.37 4.99
C LEU A 208 1.03 -7.09 6.30
N LEU A 209 0.62 -6.36 7.32
CA LEU A 209 0.30 -6.88 8.65
C LEU A 209 -0.98 -6.22 9.15
N ASN A 210 -1.61 -6.82 10.16
CA ASN A 210 -2.66 -6.18 10.94
C ASN A 210 -2.31 -6.14 12.42
N SER A 211 -2.81 -5.12 13.10
CA SER A 211 -2.64 -4.97 14.54
C SER A 211 -3.42 -6.02 15.33
N VAL A 212 -4.50 -6.54 14.75
CA VAL A 212 -5.28 -7.67 15.25
C VAL A 212 -5.21 -8.79 14.21
N MET A 213 -4.66 -9.94 14.62
CA MET A 213 -4.43 -11.10 13.73
C MET A 213 -5.64 -12.07 13.68
N CYS A 214 -6.71 -11.74 14.40
CA CYS A 214 -7.97 -12.50 14.41
C CYS A 214 -8.99 -11.86 13.46
N ILE A 215 -9.99 -12.66 13.07
CA ILE A 215 -11.11 -12.22 12.24
C ILE A 215 -12.41 -12.19 13.04
N LYS A 216 -13.35 -11.32 12.68
CA LYS A 216 -14.65 -11.17 13.35
C LYS A 216 -15.65 -12.20 12.79
N GLU A 217 -16.30 -12.99 13.65
CA GLU A 217 -17.34 -13.94 13.23
C GLU A 217 -18.63 -13.26 12.76
N GLY A 218 -18.96 -12.15 13.41
CA GLY A 218 -20.22 -11.44 13.23
C GLY A 218 -20.38 -10.66 11.93
N SER A 219 -21.64 -10.32 11.64
CA SER A 219 -22.01 -9.43 10.53
C SER A 219 -21.82 -7.94 10.84
N ALA A 220 -21.70 -7.59 12.13
CA ALA A 220 -21.52 -6.22 12.56
C ALA A 220 -20.02 -5.83 12.55
N CYS A 221 -19.63 -4.95 11.62
CA CYS A 221 -18.29 -4.35 11.58
C CYS A 221 -17.92 -3.48 12.80
N LYS A 222 -18.85 -3.26 13.75
CA LYS A 222 -18.69 -2.28 14.83
C LYS A 222 -18.19 -2.93 16.13
N ILE A 223 -16.88 -3.07 16.23
CA ILE A 223 -16.18 -3.15 17.52
C ILE A 223 -15.53 -1.78 17.78
N ASP A 224 -16.30 -0.69 17.75
CA ASP A 224 -15.77 0.67 17.68
C ASP A 224 -15.03 1.15 18.97
N ASN A 225 -14.93 0.35 20.04
CA ASN A 225 -14.19 0.71 21.26
C ASN A 225 -13.29 -0.39 21.87
N HIS A 226 -13.34 -1.64 21.41
CA HIS A 226 -12.57 -2.76 22.03
C HIS A 226 -11.32 -3.18 21.25
N ASP A 227 -11.12 -2.67 20.03
CA ASP A 227 -9.96 -2.98 19.20
C ASP A 227 -8.64 -2.63 19.90
N ASN A 228 -8.62 -1.60 20.75
CA ASN A 228 -7.43 -1.25 21.53
C ASN A 228 -6.95 -2.35 22.49
N ASN A 229 -7.85 -3.20 23.02
CA ASN A 229 -7.47 -4.31 23.89
C ASN A 229 -6.90 -5.47 23.05
N TYR A 230 -7.54 -5.79 21.92
CA TYR A 230 -7.06 -6.83 21.01
C TYR A 230 -5.72 -6.47 20.36
N ILE A 231 -5.52 -5.20 19.98
CA ILE A 231 -4.22 -4.71 19.51
C ILE A 231 -3.15 -4.93 20.58
N SER A 232 -3.43 -4.64 21.85
CA SER A 232 -2.48 -4.90 22.93
C SER A 232 -2.13 -6.39 23.05
N LYS A 233 -3.11 -7.29 22.89
CA LYS A 233 -2.89 -8.75 22.92
C LYS A 233 -2.05 -9.24 21.73
N CYS A 234 -2.28 -8.71 20.54
CA CYS A 234 -1.56 -9.09 19.31
C CYS A 234 -0.22 -8.35 19.14
N LYS A 235 0.03 -7.24 19.85
CA LYS A 235 1.20 -6.37 19.68
C LYS A 235 2.52 -7.14 19.66
N ASN A 236 2.73 -8.06 20.59
CA ASN A 236 3.99 -8.80 20.68
C ASN A 236 4.25 -9.67 19.44
N ILE A 237 3.21 -10.27 18.87
CA ILE A 237 3.30 -11.06 17.63
C ILE A 237 3.65 -10.16 16.44
N VAL A 238 3.01 -9.00 16.34
CA VAL A 238 3.27 -8.03 15.25
C VAL A 238 4.68 -7.46 15.38
N MET A 239 5.10 -7.06 16.59
CA MET A 239 6.46 -6.61 16.85
C MET A 239 7.50 -7.67 16.48
N ARG A 240 7.21 -8.95 16.78
CA ARG A 240 8.08 -10.05 16.39
C ARG A 240 8.18 -10.21 14.87
N HIS A 241 7.09 -10.00 14.12
CA HIS A 241 7.15 -9.95 12.64
C HIS A 241 8.09 -8.85 12.18
N LEU A 242 7.90 -7.64 12.69
CA LEU A 242 8.70 -6.49 12.30
C LEU A 242 10.19 -6.73 12.58
N GLU A 243 10.53 -7.29 13.75
CA GLU A 243 11.91 -7.63 14.10
C GLU A 243 12.57 -8.64 13.15
N LEU A 244 11.81 -9.59 12.63
CA LEU A 244 12.30 -10.59 11.67
C LEU A 244 12.51 -9.99 10.28
N VAL A 245 11.58 -9.14 9.83
CA VAL A 245 11.61 -8.57 8.46
C VAL A 245 12.38 -7.26 8.35
N LYS A 246 12.69 -6.61 9.48
CA LYS A 246 13.55 -5.41 9.60
C LYS A 246 13.22 -4.30 8.59
N PRO A 247 11.95 -3.83 8.55
CA PRO A 247 11.53 -2.75 7.66
C PRO A 247 12.31 -1.47 7.95
N LYS A 248 12.44 -0.61 6.95
CA LYS A 248 13.03 0.74 7.12
C LYS A 248 11.95 1.72 7.52
N ILE A 249 10.74 1.52 7.00
CA ILE A 249 9.54 2.30 7.30
C ILE A 249 8.39 1.36 7.67
N VAL A 250 7.70 1.69 8.75
CA VAL A 250 6.46 1.05 9.20
C VAL A 250 5.31 2.04 9.03
N ILE A 251 4.47 1.82 8.02
CA ILE A 251 3.26 2.61 7.80
C ILE A 251 2.16 2.12 8.74
N THR A 252 1.59 2.99 9.56
CA THR A 252 0.46 2.65 10.44
C THR A 252 -0.83 3.29 9.93
N LEU A 253 -1.85 2.47 9.64
CA LEU A 253 -3.12 2.94 9.10
C LEU A 253 -4.12 3.24 10.23
N GLY A 254 -4.31 4.53 10.52
CA GLY A 254 -5.29 5.05 11.47
C GLY A 254 -4.74 5.33 12.88
N LYS A 255 -5.48 6.15 13.64
CA LYS A 255 -5.08 6.65 14.97
C LYS A 255 -4.85 5.53 15.97
N GLY A 256 -5.78 4.58 16.07
CA GLY A 256 -5.72 3.49 17.07
C GLY A 256 -4.49 2.60 16.89
N VAL A 257 -4.16 2.25 15.64
CA VAL A 257 -2.94 1.51 15.29
C VAL A 257 -1.72 2.34 15.67
N THR A 258 -1.63 3.57 15.15
CA THR A 258 -0.49 4.48 15.36
C THR A 258 -0.14 4.64 16.83
N GLN A 259 -1.13 4.95 17.67
CA GLN A 259 -0.94 5.17 19.12
C GLN A 259 -0.42 3.95 19.88
N LYS A 260 -0.59 2.74 19.34
CA LYS A 260 -0.15 1.50 19.99
C LYS A 260 1.29 1.16 19.72
N TYR A 261 1.83 1.60 18.58
CA TYR A 261 3.22 1.39 18.19
C TYR A 261 4.14 2.57 18.55
N LEU A 262 3.56 3.73 18.90
CA LEU A 262 4.30 4.90 19.37
C LEU A 262 4.09 5.11 20.87
N ASN A 263 5.14 4.91 21.66
CA ASN A 263 5.08 4.96 23.13
C ASN A 263 4.87 6.37 23.71
N ASN A 264 5.17 7.43 22.93
CA ASN A 264 5.21 8.82 23.42
C ASN A 264 4.06 9.70 22.91
N ILE A 265 2.98 9.11 22.40
CA ILE A 265 1.82 9.86 21.92
C ILE A 265 0.81 10.03 23.04
N LYS A 266 0.41 11.28 23.32
CA LYS A 266 -0.68 11.55 24.26
C LYS A 266 -2.01 11.19 23.58
N ARG A 267 -2.95 10.67 24.37
CA ARG A 267 -4.31 10.37 23.87
C ARG A 267 -5.00 11.61 23.28
N SER A 268 -4.68 12.78 23.82
CA SER A 268 -5.15 14.10 23.39
C SER A 268 -4.62 14.56 22.02
N ASP A 269 -3.54 13.95 21.53
CA ASP A 269 -2.97 14.36 20.25
C ASP A 269 -3.99 14.11 19.13
N THR A 270 -4.22 15.14 18.32
CA THR A 270 -5.07 15.01 17.14
C THR A 270 -4.37 14.08 16.17
N PHE A 271 -5.13 13.25 15.43
CA PHE A 271 -4.48 12.36 14.47
C PHE A 271 -3.79 13.14 13.35
N TYR A 272 -4.26 14.34 13.06
CA TYR A 272 -3.59 15.31 12.21
C TYR A 272 -2.13 15.55 12.60
N ASN A 273 -1.85 15.86 13.88
CA ASN A 273 -0.48 16.07 14.37
C ASN A 273 0.37 14.80 14.29
N LEU A 274 -0.27 13.63 14.19
CA LEU A 274 0.42 12.34 14.08
C LEU A 274 0.78 12.01 12.64
N VAL A 275 -0.03 12.40 11.66
CA VAL A 275 0.26 12.12 10.25
C VAL A 275 1.18 13.16 9.60
N SER A 276 1.50 14.25 10.29
CA SER A 276 2.30 15.35 9.74
C SER A 276 3.79 15.06 9.63
N GLN A 277 4.28 14.00 10.28
CA GLN A 277 5.71 13.68 10.30
C GLN A 277 6.00 12.20 10.56
N PRO A 278 7.15 11.68 10.11
CA PRO A 278 7.64 10.38 10.54
C PRO A 278 8.22 10.40 11.96
N TYR A 279 8.20 9.24 12.61
CA TYR A 279 8.71 9.03 13.96
C TYR A 279 9.83 7.99 13.97
N TRP A 280 11.01 8.36 14.47
CA TRP A 280 12.13 7.45 14.58
C TRP A 280 12.00 6.53 15.81
N ILE A 281 12.28 5.24 15.63
CA ILE A 281 12.37 4.26 16.73
C ILE A 281 13.83 3.80 16.85
N ALA A 282 14.59 4.50 17.68
CA ALA A 282 16.04 4.34 17.79
C ALA A 282 16.49 2.89 18.07
N GLU A 283 15.82 2.20 19.00
CA GLU A 283 16.15 0.82 19.38
C GLU A 283 15.98 -0.19 18.22
N LYS A 284 15.14 0.13 17.24
CA LYS A 284 14.79 -0.76 16.12
C LYS A 284 15.34 -0.28 14.78
N GLN A 285 15.86 0.94 14.74
CA GLN A 285 16.41 1.59 13.56
C GLN A 285 15.46 1.70 12.36
N TRP A 286 14.17 1.92 12.62
CA TRP A 286 13.15 2.17 11.60
C TRP A 286 12.35 3.44 11.90
N PHE A 287 11.63 3.92 10.89
CA PHE A 287 10.62 4.97 11.04
C PHE A 287 9.22 4.39 11.14
N ILE A 288 8.35 5.01 11.93
CA ILE A 288 6.90 4.85 11.85
C ILE A 288 6.34 6.05 11.08
N PHE A 289 5.56 5.79 10.04
CA PHE A 289 4.88 6.81 9.23
C PHE A 289 3.36 6.66 9.37
N PRO A 290 2.71 7.49 10.20
CA PRO A 290 1.26 7.39 10.40
C PRO A 290 0.49 7.89 9.18
N MET A 291 -0.55 7.15 8.79
CA MET A 291 -1.42 7.51 7.67
C MET A 291 -2.89 7.31 8.00
N TYR A 292 -3.76 8.10 7.38
CA TYR A 292 -5.19 7.81 7.41
C TYR A 292 -5.48 6.46 6.75
N ILE A 293 -6.50 5.77 7.27
CA ILE A 293 -7.02 4.53 6.68
C ILE A 293 -7.39 4.80 5.21
N LEU A 294 -7.13 3.86 4.32
CA LEU A 294 -7.29 4.06 2.87
C LEU A 294 -8.72 3.82 2.35
N GLY A 295 -9.71 3.79 3.25
CA GLY A 295 -11.13 3.69 2.89
C GLY A 295 -11.90 4.98 3.17
N VAL A 296 -13.23 4.93 3.01
CA VAL A 296 -14.15 6.06 3.17
C VAL A 296 -13.91 6.87 4.44
N LYS A 297 -13.71 6.23 5.59
CA LYS A 297 -13.45 6.93 6.87
C LYS A 297 -12.19 7.80 6.82
N GLY A 298 -11.11 7.35 6.17
CA GLY A 298 -9.90 8.14 6.06
C GLY A 298 -9.98 9.22 4.99
N LYS A 299 -10.73 8.99 3.91
CA LYS A 299 -11.08 10.05 2.95
C LYS A 299 -11.83 11.20 3.64
N LEU A 300 -12.86 10.87 4.42
CA LEU A 300 -13.60 11.87 5.22
C LEU A 300 -12.69 12.55 6.25
N GLY A 301 -11.77 11.80 6.86
CA GLY A 301 -10.74 12.36 7.76
C GLY A 301 -9.84 13.38 7.07
N ARG A 302 -9.31 13.07 5.88
CA ARG A 302 -8.51 13.98 5.07
C ARG A 302 -9.30 15.22 4.65
N GLN A 303 -10.54 15.04 4.19
CA GLN A 303 -11.44 16.15 3.82
C GLN A 303 -11.71 17.10 4.99
N HIS A 304 -12.00 16.54 6.16
CA HIS A 304 -12.23 17.34 7.36
C HIS A 304 -10.99 18.16 7.72
N ILE A 305 -9.79 17.55 7.71
CA ILE A 305 -8.58 18.31 8.02
C ILE A 305 -8.27 19.33 6.93
N ARG A 306 -8.46 19.02 5.64
CA ARG A 306 -8.27 20.00 4.56
C ARG A 306 -9.15 21.24 4.72
N SER A 307 -10.36 21.07 5.27
CA SER A 307 -11.25 22.19 5.59
C SER A 307 -10.67 23.12 6.69
N ILE A 308 -9.76 22.61 7.52
CA ILE A 308 -9.09 23.33 8.61
C ILE A 308 -7.70 23.83 8.17
N ASN A 309 -6.96 23.02 7.42
CA ASN A 309 -5.65 23.33 6.86
C ASN A 309 -5.62 22.99 5.36
N LYS A 310 -5.62 24.03 4.52
CA LYS A 310 -5.69 23.91 3.06
C LYS A 310 -4.46 23.24 2.42
N GLU A 311 -3.35 23.13 3.14
CA GLU A 311 -2.10 22.54 2.66
C GLU A 311 -2.16 21.00 2.59
N ILE A 312 -3.13 20.37 3.27
CA ILE A 312 -3.29 18.92 3.20
C ILE A 312 -4.01 18.50 1.93
N SER A 313 -3.37 17.59 1.20
CA SER A 313 -3.99 16.91 0.07
C SER A 313 -5.10 15.95 0.51
N GLU A 314 -6.20 15.95 -0.23
CA GLU A 314 -7.22 14.89 -0.12
C GLU A 314 -6.77 13.57 -0.74
N ASP A 315 -5.76 13.61 -1.61
CA ASP A 315 -5.24 12.47 -2.33
C ASP A 315 -4.25 11.68 -1.46
N PHE A 316 -4.60 10.43 -1.20
CA PHE A 316 -3.78 9.51 -0.40
C PHE A 316 -2.43 9.20 -1.06
N LEU A 317 -2.28 9.37 -2.38
CA LEU A 317 -0.99 9.21 -3.05
C LEU A 317 0.02 10.28 -2.62
N THR A 318 -0.44 11.41 -2.08
CA THR A 318 0.43 12.41 -1.47
C THR A 318 1.15 11.83 -0.24
N ASP A 319 0.44 11.05 0.58
CA ASP A 319 1.02 10.38 1.75
C ASP A 319 2.11 9.37 1.30
N PHE A 320 1.85 8.62 0.23
CA PHE A 320 2.83 7.68 -0.34
C PHE A 320 4.05 8.39 -0.94
N ASN A 321 3.89 9.56 -1.55
CA ASN A 321 5.05 10.37 -1.99
C ASN A 321 5.96 10.76 -0.81
N LEU A 322 5.39 11.10 0.35
CA LEU A 322 6.17 11.39 1.55
C LEU A 322 6.88 10.14 2.07
N VAL A 323 6.21 8.99 2.09
CA VAL A 323 6.84 7.69 2.40
C VAL A 323 8.02 7.42 1.48
N LYS A 324 7.87 7.66 0.17
CA LYS A 324 8.96 7.47 -0.79
C LYS A 324 10.15 8.37 -0.49
N ARG A 325 9.91 9.67 -0.26
CA ARG A 325 10.99 10.61 0.10
C ARG A 325 11.71 10.18 1.36
N LEU A 326 10.97 9.71 2.37
CA LEU A 326 11.56 9.18 3.58
C LEU A 326 12.42 7.94 3.32
N LEU A 327 11.98 7.05 2.42
CA LEU A 327 12.74 5.85 2.08
C LEU A 327 14.04 6.18 1.35
N ILE A 328 13.99 7.09 0.37
CA ILE A 328 15.19 7.57 -0.33
C ILE A 328 16.13 8.24 0.69
N SER A 329 15.60 9.07 1.59
CA SER A 329 16.38 9.72 2.65
C SER A 329 17.03 8.71 3.60
N TYR A 330 16.34 7.60 3.91
CA TYR A 330 16.87 6.51 4.72
C TYR A 330 18.09 5.88 4.06
N TYR A 331 17.99 5.52 2.78
CA TYR A 331 19.09 4.94 2.02
C TYR A 331 20.27 5.92 1.87
N ALA A 332 20.00 7.20 1.62
CA ALA A 332 21.04 8.22 1.57
C ALA A 332 21.74 8.39 2.92
N GLY A 333 20.98 8.40 4.01
CA GLY A 333 21.54 8.40 5.37
C GLY A 333 22.41 7.17 5.65
N MET A 334 22.02 6.00 5.14
CA MET A 334 22.81 4.77 5.33
C MET A 334 24.15 4.88 4.62
N PHE A 335 24.13 5.35 3.39
CA PHE A 335 25.35 5.56 2.61
C PHE A 335 26.32 6.53 3.30
N ILE A 336 25.82 7.68 3.76
CA ILE A 336 26.63 8.68 4.47
C ILE A 336 27.25 8.11 5.74
N HIS A 337 26.47 7.37 6.54
CA HIS A 337 26.99 6.74 7.76
C HIS A 337 28.01 5.65 7.44
N ASN A 338 27.79 4.84 6.41
CA ASN A 338 28.73 3.79 6.02
C ASN A 338 30.09 4.36 5.55
N ILE A 339 30.10 5.47 4.82
CA ILE A 339 31.34 6.19 4.47
C ILE A 339 32.07 6.64 5.74
N LYS A 340 31.34 7.20 6.72
CA LYS A 340 31.94 7.70 7.96
C LYS A 340 32.62 6.59 8.78
N TYR A 341 32.20 5.34 8.62
CA TYR A 341 32.68 4.20 9.40
C TYR A 341 33.46 3.17 8.56
N ASP A 342 34.04 3.59 7.41
CA ASP A 342 34.90 2.77 6.55
C ASP A 342 34.31 1.40 6.13
N VAL A 343 33.00 1.36 5.86
CA VAL A 343 32.37 0.17 5.28
C VAL A 343 32.49 0.25 3.75
N LEU A 344 32.97 -0.81 3.10
CA LEU A 344 33.05 -0.92 1.63
C LEU A 344 31.69 -0.61 0.99
N MET A 345 31.63 0.42 0.13
CA MET A 345 30.41 0.91 -0.54
C MET A 345 30.65 1.02 -2.06
N PRO A 346 29.58 1.17 -2.88
CA PRO A 346 29.72 1.37 -4.32
C PRO A 346 30.52 2.63 -4.66
N ASP A 347 31.05 2.69 -5.87
CA ASP A 347 31.92 3.78 -6.35
C ASP A 347 31.21 5.14 -6.37
N SER A 348 29.87 5.18 -6.39
CA SER A 348 29.09 6.44 -6.30
C SER A 348 27.77 6.33 -5.51
N LEU A 349 27.41 7.41 -4.83
CA LEU A 349 26.11 7.56 -4.15
C LEU A 349 24.94 7.49 -5.13
N GLU A 350 25.10 8.11 -6.30
CA GLU A 350 24.07 8.14 -7.34
C GLU A 350 23.73 6.73 -7.79
N GLU A 351 24.73 5.88 -8.07
CA GLU A 351 24.51 4.48 -8.40
C GLU A 351 23.85 3.70 -7.25
N TYR A 352 24.28 3.93 -6.01
CA TYR A 352 23.70 3.29 -4.83
C TYR A 352 22.21 3.63 -4.65
N LEU A 353 21.81 4.88 -4.93
CA LEU A 353 20.43 5.34 -4.81
C LEU A 353 19.57 5.04 -6.05
N LEU A 354 20.15 5.06 -7.26
CA LEU A 354 19.45 4.74 -8.50
C LEU A 354 19.13 3.25 -8.61
N ASN A 355 19.92 2.36 -8.00
CA ASN A 355 19.63 0.93 -8.03
C ASN A 355 18.24 0.59 -7.42
N PRO A 356 17.89 1.06 -6.21
CA PRO A 356 16.53 0.89 -5.68
C PRO A 356 15.50 1.85 -6.27
N PHE A 357 15.90 2.98 -6.89
CA PHE A 357 14.97 4.03 -7.37
C PHE A 357 15.34 4.60 -8.75
N PRO A 358 15.39 3.77 -9.82
CA PRO A 358 15.88 4.21 -11.13
C PRO A 358 14.99 5.29 -11.76
N GLU A 359 13.70 5.27 -11.48
CA GLU A 359 12.72 6.24 -11.95
C GLU A 359 12.76 7.61 -11.21
N HIS A 360 13.59 7.73 -10.18
CA HIS A 360 13.71 8.93 -9.32
C HIS A 360 15.04 9.67 -9.50
N SER A 361 15.54 9.70 -10.73
CA SER A 361 16.81 10.36 -11.03
C SER A 361 16.86 11.82 -10.58
N ASN A 362 15.73 12.53 -10.56
CA ASN A 362 15.69 13.92 -10.13
C ASN A 362 15.86 14.07 -8.61
N GLU A 363 15.10 13.32 -7.81
CA GLU A 363 15.24 13.29 -6.35
C GLU A 363 16.64 12.82 -5.95
N VAL A 364 17.16 11.77 -6.60
CA VAL A 364 18.50 11.25 -6.36
C VAL A 364 19.56 12.28 -6.71
N LYS A 365 19.45 12.98 -7.85
CA LYS A 365 20.37 14.07 -8.22
C LYS A 365 20.31 15.22 -7.23
N THR A 366 19.12 15.62 -6.76
CA THR A 366 18.98 16.64 -5.72
C THR A 366 19.74 16.25 -4.46
N ILE A 367 19.60 15.00 -4.00
CA ILE A 367 20.31 14.49 -2.83
C ILE A 367 21.82 14.46 -3.06
N CYS A 368 22.26 13.94 -4.22
CA CYS A 368 23.68 13.90 -4.57
C CYS A 368 24.26 15.32 -4.58
N ASN A 369 23.59 16.27 -5.21
CA ASN A 369 23.99 17.68 -5.23
C ASN A 369 24.01 18.31 -3.83
N LEU A 370 23.03 18.01 -2.98
CA LEU A 370 23.00 18.48 -1.60
C LEU A 370 24.23 18.01 -0.82
N ILE A 371 24.65 16.76 -1.06
CA ILE A 371 25.78 16.11 -0.40
C ILE A 371 27.12 16.57 -0.97
N THR A 372 27.26 16.68 -2.30
CA THR A 372 28.52 17.03 -2.99
C THR A 372 28.85 18.51 -2.95
N ASN A 373 27.86 19.41 -3.04
CA ASN A 373 28.08 20.87 -3.07
C ASN A 373 28.42 21.48 -1.70
N GLY A 374 28.75 20.67 -0.69
CA GLY A 374 29.35 21.17 0.54
C GLY A 374 28.38 21.87 1.50
N THR A 375 27.06 21.88 1.25
CA THR A 375 26.07 22.21 2.30
C THR A 375 26.15 21.27 3.51
N PHE A 376 26.70 20.07 3.31
CA PHE A 376 27.06 19.14 4.38
C PHE A 376 28.45 19.40 5.00
N GLY A 377 29.33 20.21 4.40
CA GLY A 377 30.75 20.33 4.80
C GLY A 377 30.96 20.89 6.21
N GLN A 378 30.06 21.75 6.69
CA GLN A 378 30.04 22.20 8.09
C GLN A 378 29.08 21.39 8.99
N SER A 379 28.05 20.74 8.42
CA SER A 379 26.99 20.03 9.18
C SER A 379 27.19 18.51 9.32
N LEU A 380 28.07 17.85 8.55
CA LEU A 380 28.36 16.41 8.67
C LEU A 380 28.88 16.04 10.07
N ASN A 381 29.64 16.95 10.68
CA ASN A 381 30.10 16.82 12.08
C ASN A 381 28.97 17.04 13.10
N GLU A 382 27.90 17.77 12.72
CA GLU A 382 26.71 18.01 13.53
C GLU A 382 25.66 16.89 13.39
N LEU A 383 25.66 16.19 12.26
CA LEU A 383 24.83 15.01 11.98
C LEU A 383 25.41 13.76 12.64
N LYS A 384 25.54 13.83 13.97
CA LYS A 384 26.13 12.78 14.81
C LYS A 384 25.34 11.48 14.82
N SER A 385 24.04 11.49 14.49
CA SER A 385 23.19 10.30 14.47
C SER A 385 22.53 10.07 13.10
N PHE A 386 22.32 8.80 12.75
CA PHE A 386 21.66 8.35 11.54
C PHE A 386 20.28 8.99 11.33
N GLU A 387 19.47 9.02 12.40
CA GLU A 387 18.16 9.69 12.41
C GLU A 387 18.22 11.14 11.92
N LYS A 388 19.13 11.94 12.48
CA LYS A 388 19.23 13.36 12.14
C LYS A 388 19.62 13.55 10.67
N THR A 389 20.49 12.69 10.15
CA THR A 389 20.86 12.68 8.73
C THR A 389 19.63 12.41 7.86
N VAL A 390 18.85 11.36 8.18
CA VAL A 390 17.66 10.99 7.40
C VAL A 390 16.61 12.10 7.45
N ILE A 391 16.30 12.65 8.63
CA ILE A 391 15.30 13.72 8.78
C ILE A 391 15.74 15.00 8.07
N TYR A 392 17.03 15.34 8.12
CA TYR A 392 17.56 16.51 7.42
C TYR A 392 17.38 16.39 5.91
N ILE A 393 17.73 15.24 5.33
CA ILE A 393 17.55 14.97 3.89
C ILE A 393 16.07 14.98 3.53
N TYR A 394 15.23 14.34 4.35
CA TYR A 394 13.78 14.28 4.16
C TYR A 394 13.15 15.68 4.11
N ASN A 395 13.48 16.56 5.05
CA ASN A 395 12.94 17.92 5.09
C ASN A 395 13.41 18.76 3.89
N HIS A 396 14.65 18.59 3.44
CA HIS A 396 15.14 19.28 2.22
C HIS A 396 14.41 18.81 0.96
N LEU A 397 14.14 17.50 0.84
CA LEU A 397 13.34 16.96 -0.26
C LEU A 397 11.89 17.45 -0.24
N ILE A 398 11.33 17.78 0.92
CA ILE A 398 10.00 18.40 0.98
C ILE A 398 10.08 19.82 0.42
N GLN A 399 10.97 20.64 0.95
CA GLN A 399 11.10 22.06 0.60
C GLN A 399 11.47 22.27 -0.88
N SER A 400 12.38 21.46 -1.42
CA SER A 400 12.83 21.60 -2.81
C SER A 400 11.72 21.34 -3.83
N PHE A 401 10.66 20.62 -3.46
CA PHE A 401 9.55 20.31 -4.36
C PHE A 401 8.37 21.28 -4.21
N GLU A 402 8.18 21.84 -3.01
CA GLU A 402 7.19 22.91 -2.81
C GLU A 402 7.60 24.16 -3.59
N SER A 403 8.89 24.52 -3.59
CA SER A 403 9.41 25.64 -4.37
C SER A 403 9.32 25.43 -5.89
N ILE A 404 9.45 24.18 -6.37
CA ILE A 404 9.23 23.85 -7.79
C ILE A 404 7.75 24.05 -8.18
N LYS A 405 6.79 23.67 -7.31
CA LYS A 405 5.36 23.87 -7.58
C LYS A 405 4.99 25.36 -7.64
N GLU A 406 5.53 26.17 -6.75
CA GLU A 406 5.32 27.62 -6.75
C GLU A 406 5.96 28.29 -7.98
N GLY A 407 7.17 27.85 -8.36
CA GLY A 407 7.86 28.34 -9.56
C GLY A 407 7.17 27.94 -10.88
N SER A 408 6.56 26.75 -10.95
CA SER A 408 5.79 26.33 -12.13
C SER A 408 4.46 27.08 -12.29
N ASN A 409 3.84 27.52 -11.19
CA ASN A 409 2.65 28.37 -11.25
C ASN A 409 2.97 29.82 -11.63
N ALA A 410 4.18 30.31 -11.30
CA ALA A 410 4.65 31.64 -11.66
C ALA A 410 5.04 31.78 -13.15
N LEU A 411 5.22 30.66 -13.87
CA LEU A 411 5.52 30.64 -15.31
C LEU A 411 4.27 30.49 -16.20
N THR A 412 3.07 30.54 -15.60
CA THR A 412 1.76 30.47 -16.29
C THR A 412 0.85 31.67 -15.99
N LEU A 413 1.43 32.84 -15.72
CA LEU A 413 0.70 34.12 -15.70
C LEU A 413 1.22 35.09 -16.75
#